data_AF-A0A0W7WS92-F1
#
_entry.id   AF-A0A0W7WS92-F1
#
_cell.length_a   1.000
_cell.length_b   1.000
_cell.length_c   1.000
_cell.angle_alpha   90.00
_cell.angle_beta   90.00
_cell.angle_gamma   90.00
#
_symmetry.space_group_name_H-M   'P 1'
#
loop_
_entity.id
_entity.type
_entity.pdbx_description
1 polymer ?
#
loop_
_entity_poly.entity_id
_entity_poly.type
_entity_poly.pdbx_seq_one_letter_code
_entity_poly.pdbx_strand_id
1 'polypeptide(L)'
;MTNGRLPRSEAENTPCLLESGLLHPDPDDADWLRPVPPSTALAQRLHPIEREIQDRRRLAVELTNVFEPFMAITARAEPTTHAITVLEGDAHINAAIERATAECRHEVLTAQPGGGRSENSLNVALKRGQTVLDRGITMRTLYQHTVRHSQGTLAYAARMSQGNVQIRTLEELIDRIMIFDRTVALIPARADRKDALEIRHPGLVEYLAKVFEEQWQRATPLLEEVPYPPATNGITGVQRSIARLLIEGHVDEAIARRLGMNVRTCRAHIAKIAAALGSGSRAQLGYLIAQSGILEQDKQK
;
A
#
# COMPACT_ATOMS: atom_id res chain seq x y z
N MET A 1 38.30 4.79 -54.52
CA MET A 1 38.26 6.26 -54.65
C MET A 1 39.42 6.71 -55.50
N THR A 2 39.13 7.14 -56.71
CA THR A 2 40.14 7.64 -57.66
C THR A 2 39.78 9.11 -57.90
N ASN A 3 40.70 10.04 -57.62
CA ASN A 3 40.47 11.51 -57.70
C ASN A 3 39.33 12.09 -56.82
N GLY A 4 39.06 11.50 -55.65
CA GLY A 4 38.07 12.04 -54.71
C GLY A 4 36.61 11.86 -55.15
N ARG A 5 36.37 10.99 -56.14
CA ARG A 5 35.03 10.58 -56.59
C ARG A 5 34.87 9.06 -56.41
N LEU A 6 33.61 8.62 -56.34
CA LEU A 6 33.21 7.21 -56.25
C LEU A 6 32.17 6.94 -57.36
N PRO A 7 32.32 5.90 -58.19
CA PRO A 7 31.30 5.57 -59.18
C PRO A 7 30.02 5.12 -58.47
N ARG A 8 28.85 5.50 -59.00
CA ARG A 8 27.57 5.22 -58.37
C ARG A 8 27.31 3.73 -58.17
N SER A 9 27.78 2.89 -59.10
CA SER A 9 27.69 1.42 -59.02
C SER A 9 28.43 0.82 -57.81
N GLU A 10 29.47 1.47 -57.28
CA GLU A 10 30.15 1.02 -56.07
C GLU A 10 29.37 1.36 -54.79
N ALA A 11 28.56 2.42 -54.82
CA ALA A 11 27.71 2.83 -53.69
C ALA A 11 26.40 2.03 -53.57
N GLU A 12 26.02 1.26 -54.60
CA GLU A 12 24.82 0.40 -54.58
C GLU A 12 24.87 -0.64 -53.45
N ASN A 13 26.08 -1.10 -53.08
CA ASN A 13 26.30 -2.04 -51.97
C ASN A 13 26.35 -1.37 -50.59
N THR A 14 26.27 -0.03 -50.51
CA THR A 14 26.35 0.75 -49.26
C THR A 14 25.33 1.91 -49.22
N PRO A 15 24.01 1.61 -49.30
CA PRO A 15 22.96 2.63 -49.38
C PRO A 15 22.96 3.60 -48.19
N CYS A 16 23.42 3.14 -47.02
CA CYS A 16 23.52 3.93 -45.80
C CYS A 16 24.42 5.17 -45.94
N LEU A 17 25.39 5.18 -46.87
CA LEU A 17 26.27 6.34 -47.11
C LEU A 17 25.55 7.48 -47.85
N LEU A 18 24.61 7.14 -48.73
CA LEU A 18 23.73 8.10 -49.40
C LEU A 18 22.63 8.56 -48.43
N GLU A 19 22.00 7.64 -47.70
CA GLU A 19 20.96 7.96 -46.71
C GLU A 19 21.47 8.81 -45.54
N SER A 20 22.74 8.66 -45.18
CA SER A 20 23.39 9.44 -44.12
C SER A 20 24.01 10.76 -44.63
N GLY A 21 23.87 11.07 -45.92
CA GLY A 21 24.38 12.32 -46.52
C GLY A 21 25.91 12.39 -46.59
N LEU A 22 26.61 11.26 -46.51
CA LEU A 22 28.07 11.18 -46.60
C LEU A 22 28.57 11.15 -48.04
N LEU A 23 27.71 10.84 -48.99
CA LEU A 23 27.94 10.93 -50.43
C LEU A 23 26.82 11.76 -51.08
N HIS A 24 27.17 12.59 -52.05
CA HIS A 24 26.19 13.28 -52.91
C HIS A 24 26.52 13.09 -54.40
N PRO A 25 25.54 13.17 -55.32
CA PRO A 25 25.80 13.18 -56.76
C PRO A 25 26.79 14.28 -57.15
N ASP A 26 27.70 13.96 -58.06
CA ASP A 26 28.56 14.97 -58.67
C ASP A 26 27.70 15.86 -59.58
N PRO A 27 27.72 17.20 -59.41
CA PRO A 27 26.92 18.10 -60.23
C PRO A 27 27.32 18.09 -61.71
N ASP A 28 28.55 17.69 -62.02
CA ASP A 28 29.09 17.69 -63.39
C ASP A 28 28.92 16.34 -64.09
N ASP A 29 28.61 15.27 -63.34
CA ASP A 29 28.52 13.90 -63.87
C ASP A 29 27.64 12.98 -62.97
N ALA A 30 26.45 12.63 -63.46
CA ALA A 30 25.45 11.90 -62.68
C ALA A 30 25.84 10.45 -62.31
N ASP A 31 26.86 9.89 -62.99
CA ASP A 31 27.38 8.54 -62.73
C ASP A 31 28.41 8.50 -61.59
N TRP A 32 28.79 9.67 -61.05
CA TRP A 32 29.75 9.80 -59.97
C TRP A 32 29.17 10.43 -58.71
N LEU A 33 29.71 10.01 -57.58
CA LEU A 33 29.41 10.54 -56.25
C LEU A 33 30.66 11.20 -55.68
N ARG A 34 30.47 12.23 -54.86
CA ARG A 34 31.54 12.89 -54.10
C ARG A 34 31.30 12.76 -52.60
N PRO A 35 32.37 12.57 -51.80
CA PRO A 35 32.27 12.54 -50.35
C PRO A 35 31.98 13.93 -49.79
N VAL A 36 31.03 13.97 -48.85
CA VAL A 36 30.73 15.15 -48.05
C VAL A 36 31.69 15.17 -46.86
N PRO A 37 32.29 16.32 -46.49
CA PRO A 37 33.12 16.42 -45.30
C PRO A 37 32.36 15.90 -44.06
N PRO A 38 32.96 15.03 -43.22
CA PRO A 38 32.27 14.44 -42.08
C PRO A 38 31.68 15.46 -41.11
N SER A 39 32.31 16.62 -40.95
CA SER A 39 31.79 17.73 -40.14
C SER A 39 30.46 18.27 -40.67
N THR A 40 30.30 18.34 -42.00
CA THR A 40 29.08 18.81 -42.66
C THR A 40 27.97 17.78 -42.55
N ALA A 41 28.28 16.49 -42.76
CA ALA A 41 27.31 15.42 -42.58
C ALA A 41 26.84 15.29 -41.12
N LEU A 42 27.75 15.42 -40.15
CA LEU A 42 27.41 15.45 -38.73
C LEU A 42 26.47 16.63 -38.39
N ALA A 43 26.79 17.84 -38.87
CA ALA A 43 25.94 19.02 -38.65
C ALA A 43 24.54 18.83 -39.26
N GLN A 44 24.44 18.27 -40.47
CA GLN A 44 23.16 17.95 -41.12
C GLN A 44 22.33 16.93 -40.32
N ARG A 45 22.97 15.98 -39.62
CA ARG A 45 22.28 14.95 -38.82
C ARG A 45 21.93 15.42 -37.41
N LEU A 46 22.74 16.29 -36.80
CA LEU A 46 22.45 16.87 -35.49
C LEU A 46 21.32 17.90 -35.55
N HIS A 47 21.23 18.69 -36.63
CA HIS A 47 20.27 19.78 -36.71
C HIS A 47 18.78 19.35 -36.53
N PRO A 48 18.29 18.23 -37.13
CA PRO A 48 16.95 17.73 -36.87
C PRO A 48 16.71 17.32 -35.41
N ILE A 49 17.70 16.70 -34.76
CA ILE A 49 17.61 16.25 -33.37
C ILE A 49 17.54 17.46 -32.43
N GLU A 50 18.37 18.48 -32.67
CA GLU A 50 18.34 19.72 -31.90
C GLU A 50 17.00 20.44 -32.05
N ARG A 51 16.43 20.47 -33.26
CA ARG A 51 15.08 21.01 -33.49
C ARG A 51 14.03 20.24 -32.69
N GLU A 52 14.03 18.91 -32.74
CA GLU A 52 13.08 18.09 -31.98
C GLU A 52 13.18 18.35 -30.46
N ILE A 53 14.39 18.48 -29.92
CA ILE A 53 14.60 18.81 -28.51
C ILE A 53 14.01 20.18 -28.17
N GLN A 54 14.22 21.19 -29.02
CA GLN A 54 13.68 22.52 -28.81
C GLN A 54 12.15 22.53 -28.90
N ASP A 55 11.57 21.76 -29.83
CA ASP A 55 10.12 21.65 -29.98
C ASP A 55 9.48 20.95 -28.77
N ARG A 56 10.08 19.87 -28.27
CA ARG A 56 9.62 19.21 -27.03
C ARG A 56 9.72 20.12 -25.81
N ARG A 57 10.79 20.93 -25.70
CA ARG A 57 10.93 21.93 -24.64
C ARG A 57 9.86 23.01 -24.72
N ARG A 58 9.58 23.51 -25.93
CA ARG A 58 8.54 24.50 -26.18
C ARG A 58 7.17 23.95 -25.77
N LEU A 59 6.85 22.72 -26.17
CA LEU A 59 5.61 22.04 -25.79
C LEU A 59 5.48 21.90 -24.26
N ALA A 60 6.57 21.57 -23.56
CA ALA A 60 6.55 21.48 -22.09
C ALA A 60 6.24 22.83 -21.42
N VAL A 61 6.83 23.93 -21.92
CA VAL A 61 6.53 25.29 -21.45
C VAL A 61 5.09 25.69 -21.77
N GLU A 62 4.63 25.38 -22.99
CA GLU A 62 3.25 25.65 -23.41
C GLU A 62 2.24 24.91 -22.54
N LEU A 63 2.46 23.62 -22.28
CA LEU A 63 1.66 22.82 -21.36
C LEU A 63 1.66 23.44 -19.95
N THR A 64 2.82 23.87 -19.45
CA THR A 64 2.91 24.51 -18.12
C THR A 64 2.06 25.78 -18.07
N ASN A 65 2.15 26.64 -19.08
CA ASN A 65 1.39 27.89 -19.16
C ASN A 65 -0.12 27.65 -19.35
N VAL A 66 -0.52 26.65 -20.14
CA VAL A 66 -1.93 26.26 -20.30
C VAL A 66 -2.51 25.77 -18.98
N PHE A 67 -1.72 25.04 -18.18
CA PHE A 67 -2.17 24.49 -16.91
C PHE A 67 -2.11 25.49 -15.74
N GLU A 68 -1.34 26.58 -15.84
CA GLU A 68 -1.18 27.58 -14.80
C GLU A 68 -2.51 28.22 -14.32
N PRO A 69 -3.44 28.66 -15.21
CA PRO A 69 -4.75 29.13 -14.78
C PRO A 69 -5.58 28.07 -14.04
N PHE A 70 -5.48 26.79 -14.42
CA PHE A 70 -6.18 25.70 -13.74
C PHE A 70 -5.59 25.44 -12.35
N MET A 71 -4.27 25.59 -12.18
CA MET A 71 -3.61 25.56 -10.87
C MET A 71 -3.99 26.77 -10.00
N ALA A 72 -4.27 27.93 -10.60
CA ALA A 72 -4.77 29.10 -9.87
C ALA A 72 -6.23 28.94 -9.42
N ILE A 73 -7.06 28.20 -10.19
CA ILE A 73 -8.43 27.85 -9.80
C ILE A 73 -8.41 26.92 -8.57
N THR A 74 -7.50 25.96 -8.50
CA THR A 74 -7.35 25.09 -7.32
C THR A 74 -6.79 25.83 -6.11
N ALA A 75 -5.93 26.84 -6.31
CA ALA A 75 -5.38 27.66 -5.22
C ALA A 75 -6.39 28.64 -4.58
N ARG A 76 -7.47 28.98 -5.30
CA ARG A 76 -8.51 29.93 -4.85
C ARG A 76 -9.72 29.26 -4.21
N ALA A 77 -9.77 27.93 -4.22
CA ALA A 77 -10.68 27.17 -3.37
C ALA A 77 -10.11 27.20 -1.95
N GLU A 78 -10.92 27.59 -0.96
CA GLU A 78 -10.61 27.26 0.43
C GLU A 78 -10.26 25.76 0.51
N PRO A 79 -9.23 25.35 1.28
CA PRO A 79 -8.59 24.02 1.18
C PRO A 79 -9.42 22.88 1.79
N THR A 80 -10.74 22.87 1.59
CA THR A 80 -11.67 21.93 2.24
C THR A 80 -12.47 21.07 1.28
N THR A 81 -12.51 21.37 -0.03
CA THR A 81 -13.35 20.62 -1.00
C THR A 81 -12.68 19.39 -1.63
N HIS A 82 -11.36 19.25 -1.58
CA HIS A 82 -10.65 18.02 -1.97
C HIS A 82 -9.97 17.31 -0.79
N ALA A 83 -10.55 17.47 0.40
CA ALA A 83 -10.13 16.82 1.64
C ALA A 83 -10.21 15.29 1.60
N ILE A 84 -11.07 14.74 0.74
CA ILE A 84 -11.33 13.31 0.59
C ILE A 84 -11.36 12.99 -0.91
N THR A 85 -10.56 12.02 -1.36
CA THR A 85 -10.52 11.53 -2.74
C THR A 85 -10.83 10.04 -2.75
N VAL A 86 -11.73 9.61 -3.65
CA VAL A 86 -12.01 8.19 -3.86
C VAL A 86 -10.98 7.63 -4.85
N LEU A 87 -10.33 6.54 -4.46
CA LEU A 87 -9.35 5.81 -5.25
C LEU A 87 -9.98 4.48 -5.68
N GLU A 88 -10.22 4.33 -6.98
CA GLU A 88 -10.88 3.15 -7.53
C GLU A 88 -9.84 2.12 -8.01
N GLY A 89 -9.89 0.91 -7.45
CA GLY A 89 -9.04 -0.20 -7.85
C GLY A 89 -7.59 -0.17 -7.32
N ASP A 90 -6.95 -1.33 -7.35
CA ASP A 90 -5.63 -1.57 -6.75
C ASP A 90 -4.52 -0.66 -7.29
N ALA A 91 -4.56 -0.30 -8.58
CA ALA A 91 -3.54 0.54 -9.19
C ALA A 91 -3.49 1.94 -8.57
N HIS A 92 -4.65 2.60 -8.45
CA HIS A 92 -4.74 3.94 -7.85
C HIS A 92 -4.45 3.91 -6.35
N ILE A 93 -4.92 2.88 -5.64
CA ILE A 93 -4.63 2.69 -4.22
C ILE A 93 -3.12 2.52 -3.99
N ASN A 94 -2.46 1.67 -4.77
CA ASN A 94 -1.03 1.44 -4.63
C ASN A 94 -0.21 2.69 -4.98
N ALA A 95 -0.58 3.42 -6.03
CA ALA A 95 0.07 4.69 -6.38
C ALA A 95 -0.09 5.73 -5.26
N ALA A 96 -1.26 5.82 -4.61
CA ALA A 96 -1.46 6.71 -3.47
C ALA A 96 -0.63 6.31 -2.25
N ILE A 97 -0.55 5.01 -1.93
CA ILE A 97 0.32 4.50 -0.86
C ILE A 97 1.78 4.85 -1.15
N GLU A 98 2.24 4.70 -2.39
CA GLU A 98 3.62 4.99 -2.79
C GLU A 98 3.93 6.48 -2.68
N ARG A 99 3.03 7.37 -3.16
CA ARG A 99 3.16 8.82 -2.97
C ARG A 99 3.23 9.21 -1.50
N ALA A 100 2.26 8.76 -0.69
CA ALA A 100 2.22 9.06 0.74
C ALA A 100 3.46 8.52 1.47
N THR A 101 3.95 7.34 1.10
CA THR A 101 5.19 6.78 1.63
C THR A 101 6.39 7.66 1.24
N ALA A 102 6.49 8.10 -0.01
CA ALA A 102 7.59 8.97 -0.47
C ALA A 102 7.58 10.35 0.22
N GLU A 103 6.40 10.91 0.47
CA GLU A 103 6.19 12.19 1.17
C GLU A 103 6.46 12.10 2.68
N CYS A 104 6.28 10.94 3.29
CA CYS A 104 6.44 10.71 4.73
C CYS A 104 7.88 10.97 5.24
N ARG A 105 8.00 11.49 6.46
CA ARG A 105 9.22 11.94 7.13
C ARG A 105 9.36 11.49 8.58
N HIS A 106 8.26 11.20 9.29
CA HIS A 106 8.27 11.03 10.74
C HIS A 106 7.66 9.71 11.20
N GLU A 107 6.41 9.43 10.80
CA GLU A 107 5.72 8.23 11.25
C GLU A 107 4.73 7.64 10.24
N VAL A 108 4.59 6.31 10.29
CA VAL A 108 3.57 5.55 9.60
C VAL A 108 2.79 4.71 10.62
N LEU A 109 1.47 4.94 10.70
CA LEU A 109 0.56 4.20 11.57
C LEU A 109 -0.32 3.30 10.72
N THR A 110 -0.40 2.01 11.04
CA THR A 110 -1.27 1.11 10.26
C THR A 110 -2.07 0.16 11.15
N ALA A 111 -3.33 -0.07 10.78
CA ALA A 111 -4.12 -1.18 11.29
C ALA A 111 -4.40 -2.17 10.16
N GLN A 112 -4.11 -3.44 10.38
CA GLN A 112 -4.28 -4.52 9.42
C GLN A 112 -5.20 -5.59 10.03
N PRO A 113 -6.53 -5.38 10.00
CA PRO A 113 -7.49 -6.34 10.48
C PRO A 113 -7.58 -7.58 9.58
N GLY A 114 -8.07 -8.66 10.15
CA GLY A 114 -8.08 -10.00 9.60
C GLY A 114 -7.06 -10.91 10.31
N GLY A 115 -6.94 -12.12 9.77
CA GLY A 115 -5.94 -13.09 10.22
C GLY A 115 -4.61 -12.89 9.49
N GLY A 116 -3.85 -13.98 9.37
CA GLY A 116 -2.60 -13.98 8.62
C GLY A 116 -2.77 -13.41 7.20
N ARG A 117 -1.80 -12.61 6.77
CA ARG A 117 -1.78 -12.03 5.43
C ARG A 117 -1.21 -13.03 4.42
N SER A 118 -1.61 -12.90 3.15
CA SER A 118 -1.00 -13.69 2.07
C SER A 118 0.48 -13.34 1.91
N GLU A 119 1.27 -14.31 1.44
CA GLU A 119 2.72 -14.11 1.22
C GLU A 119 2.99 -12.92 0.29
N ASN A 120 2.24 -12.79 -0.81
CA ASN A 120 2.37 -11.65 -1.71
C ASN A 120 2.13 -10.31 -0.99
N SER A 121 1.09 -10.24 -0.15
CA SER A 121 0.79 -9.04 0.64
C SER A 121 1.89 -8.71 1.64
N LEU A 122 2.50 -9.72 2.25
CA LEU A 122 3.62 -9.56 3.18
C LEU A 122 4.89 -9.14 2.47
N ASN A 123 5.18 -9.66 1.28
CA ASN A 123 6.34 -9.27 0.46
C ASN A 123 6.25 -7.81 0.02
N VAL A 124 5.07 -7.37 -0.44
CA VAL A 124 4.82 -5.95 -0.76
C VAL A 124 4.98 -5.07 0.48
N ALA A 125 4.42 -5.50 1.61
CA ALA A 125 4.54 -4.76 2.87
C ALA A 125 6.00 -4.66 3.34
N LEU A 126 6.77 -5.73 3.20
CA LEU A 126 8.19 -5.76 3.56
C LEU A 126 8.99 -4.76 2.72
N LYS A 127 8.80 -4.76 1.40
CA LYS A 127 9.48 -3.82 0.50
C LYS A 127 9.18 -2.36 0.86
N ARG A 128 7.89 -2.05 1.09
CA ARG A 128 7.45 -0.71 1.52
C ARG A 128 8.00 -0.33 2.90
N GLY A 129 7.92 -1.26 3.85
CA GLY A 129 8.42 -1.09 5.20
C GLY A 129 9.92 -0.83 5.23
N GLN A 130 10.70 -1.49 4.37
CA GLN A 130 12.13 -1.24 4.25
C GLN A 130 12.41 0.20 3.81
N THR A 131 11.71 0.72 2.80
CA THR A 131 11.87 2.13 2.37
C THR A 131 11.53 3.16 3.45
N VAL A 132 10.61 2.82 4.36
CA VAL A 132 10.28 3.64 5.54
C VAL A 132 11.44 3.57 6.54
N LEU A 133 11.93 2.36 6.84
CA LEU A 133 13.02 2.11 7.77
C LEU A 133 14.36 2.71 7.33
N ASP A 134 14.71 2.63 6.04
CA ASP A 134 15.96 3.16 5.48
C ASP A 134 16.07 4.68 5.67
N ARG A 135 14.92 5.36 5.83
CA ARG A 135 14.82 6.81 6.11
C ARG A 135 14.71 7.13 7.61
N GLY A 136 14.79 6.12 8.48
CA GLY A 136 14.68 6.29 9.94
C GLY A 136 13.26 6.58 10.45
N ILE A 137 12.24 6.43 9.60
CA ILE A 137 10.85 6.76 9.94
C ILE A 137 10.28 5.70 10.89
N THR A 138 9.49 6.13 11.89
CA THR A 138 8.86 5.21 12.85
C THR A 138 7.64 4.54 12.24
N MET A 139 7.50 3.23 12.44
CA MET A 139 6.35 2.47 11.94
C MET A 139 5.64 1.75 13.10
N ARG A 140 4.36 2.04 13.30
CA ARG A 140 3.52 1.37 14.30
C ARG A 140 2.40 0.62 13.62
N THR A 141 2.31 -0.69 13.87
CA THR A 141 1.33 -1.56 13.22
C THR A 141 0.49 -2.32 14.23
N LEU A 142 -0.83 -2.23 14.08
CA LEU A 142 -1.82 -3.03 14.80
C LEU A 142 -2.30 -4.20 13.94
N TYR A 143 -2.34 -5.38 14.55
CA TYR A 143 -2.94 -6.60 14.01
C TYR A 143 -3.98 -7.18 14.97
N GLN A 144 -4.77 -8.15 14.52
CA GLN A 144 -5.59 -8.95 15.42
C GLN A 144 -4.78 -10.09 16.05
N HIS A 145 -5.13 -10.53 17.26
CA HIS A 145 -4.42 -11.61 17.97
C HIS A 145 -4.31 -12.91 17.15
N THR A 146 -5.23 -13.14 16.22
CA THR A 146 -5.20 -14.29 15.31
C THR A 146 -3.91 -14.40 14.49
N VAL A 147 -3.19 -13.28 14.25
CA VAL A 147 -1.90 -13.32 13.54
C VAL A 147 -0.78 -14.00 14.34
N ARG A 148 -0.93 -14.17 15.67
CA ARG A 148 0.04 -14.89 16.51
C ARG A 148 0.16 -16.37 16.14
N HIS A 149 -0.80 -16.90 15.38
CA HIS A 149 -0.75 -18.26 14.84
C HIS A 149 -0.37 -18.29 13.34
N SER A 150 -0.05 -17.14 12.74
CA SER A 150 0.37 -17.03 11.34
C SER A 150 1.90 -17.01 11.23
N GLN A 151 2.48 -18.12 10.78
CA GLN A 151 3.92 -18.24 10.57
C GLN A 151 4.47 -17.15 9.63
N GLY A 152 3.76 -16.84 8.54
CA GLY A 152 4.16 -15.76 7.63
C GLY A 152 4.18 -14.38 8.30
N THR A 153 3.20 -14.09 9.15
CA THR A 153 3.16 -12.79 9.85
C THR A 153 4.22 -12.70 10.94
N LEU A 154 4.50 -13.80 11.65
CA LEU A 154 5.61 -13.88 12.60
C LEU A 154 6.97 -13.71 11.92
N ALA A 155 7.18 -14.34 10.76
CA ALA A 155 8.40 -14.18 9.98
C ALA A 155 8.57 -12.74 9.46
N TYR A 156 7.49 -12.11 8.98
CA TYR A 156 7.50 -10.69 8.63
C TYR A 156 7.86 -9.81 9.83
N ALA A 157 7.23 -10.05 10.98
CA ALA A 157 7.49 -9.29 12.20
C ALA A 157 8.96 -9.42 12.61
N ALA A 158 9.50 -10.64 12.67
CA ALA A 158 10.91 -10.88 13.02
C ALA A 158 11.89 -10.13 12.10
N ARG A 159 11.59 -10.04 10.80
CA ARG A 159 12.40 -9.29 9.83
C ARG A 159 12.31 -7.78 10.03
N MET A 160 11.12 -7.28 10.37
CA MET A 160 10.86 -5.85 10.56
C MET A 160 11.21 -5.34 11.95
N SER A 161 11.32 -6.21 12.95
CA SER A 161 11.61 -5.86 14.35
C SER A 161 12.98 -5.21 14.57
N GLN A 162 13.86 -5.19 13.56
CA GLN A 162 15.12 -4.45 13.64
C GLN A 162 14.87 -2.99 13.25
N GLY A 163 14.88 -2.09 14.24
CA GLY A 163 14.77 -0.64 14.02
C GLY A 163 13.49 -0.02 14.60
N ASN A 164 12.98 1.02 13.94
CA ASN A 164 11.90 1.87 14.46
C ASN A 164 10.49 1.29 14.21
N VAL A 165 10.35 -0.04 14.13
CA VAL A 165 9.06 -0.72 13.91
C VAL A 165 8.55 -1.34 15.20
N GLN A 166 7.29 -1.05 15.51
CA GLN A 166 6.57 -1.66 16.61
C GLN A 166 5.32 -2.35 16.09
N ILE A 167 5.10 -3.59 16.52
CA ILE A 167 3.93 -4.38 16.14
C ILE A 167 3.21 -4.80 17.40
N ARG A 168 1.93 -4.43 17.50
CA ARG A 168 1.04 -4.79 18.61
C ARG A 168 -0.21 -5.47 18.08
N THR A 169 -0.92 -6.16 18.97
CA THR A 169 -2.10 -6.96 18.64
C THR A 169 -3.26 -6.69 19.60
N LEU A 170 -4.48 -6.85 19.10
CA LEU A 170 -5.75 -6.74 19.84
C LEU A 170 -6.70 -7.88 19.46
N GLU A 171 -7.69 -8.20 20.29
CA GLU A 171 -8.75 -9.16 19.94
C GLU A 171 -9.61 -8.65 18.78
N GLU A 172 -10.19 -7.46 19.00
CA GLU A 172 -10.98 -6.72 18.03
C GLU A 172 -10.17 -5.51 17.56
N LEU A 173 -10.16 -5.27 16.26
CA LEU A 173 -9.45 -4.17 15.64
C LEU A 173 -10.40 -3.38 14.74
N ILE A 174 -10.16 -2.07 14.65
CA ILE A 174 -10.78 -1.21 13.65
C ILE A 174 -10.52 -1.72 12.23
N ASP A 175 -11.31 -1.25 11.26
CA ASP A 175 -11.02 -1.59 9.86
C ASP A 175 -9.67 -1.00 9.42
N ARG A 176 -9.20 -1.45 8.26
CA ARG A 176 -7.88 -1.14 7.73
C ARG A 176 -7.68 0.38 7.67
N ILE A 177 -6.54 0.83 8.16
CA ILE A 177 -6.13 2.23 8.03
C ILE A 177 -4.62 2.31 7.83
N MET A 178 -4.17 3.30 7.07
CA MET A 178 -2.77 3.72 6.98
C MET A 178 -2.71 5.23 7.14
N ILE A 179 -1.90 5.74 8.06
CA ILE A 179 -1.71 7.18 8.30
C ILE A 179 -0.23 7.48 8.12
N PHE A 180 0.08 8.55 7.38
CA PHE A 180 1.44 9.02 7.11
C PHE A 180 1.59 10.43 7.66
N ASP A 181 2.53 10.62 8.59
CA ASP A 181 2.85 11.89 9.27
C ASP A 181 1.65 12.66 9.86
N ARG A 182 0.52 11.98 10.09
CA ARG A 182 -0.76 12.61 10.44
C ARG A 182 -1.23 13.68 9.46
N THR A 183 -0.79 13.61 8.20
CA THR A 183 -1.20 14.51 7.11
C THR A 183 -2.04 13.81 6.05
N VAL A 184 -1.86 12.50 5.89
CA VAL A 184 -2.60 11.67 4.93
C VAL A 184 -3.10 10.41 5.63
N ALA A 185 -4.37 10.07 5.44
CA ALA A 185 -4.94 8.78 5.84
C ALA A 185 -5.54 8.05 4.63
N LEU A 186 -5.33 6.74 4.57
CA LEU A 186 -5.93 5.83 3.59
C LEU A 186 -6.79 4.80 4.32
N ILE A 187 -8.08 4.75 3.98
CA ILE A 187 -9.05 3.79 4.53
C ILE A 187 -9.84 3.12 3.40
N PRO A 188 -10.35 1.88 3.55
CA PRO A 188 -11.27 1.29 2.59
C PRO A 188 -12.53 2.15 2.42
N ALA A 189 -12.98 2.33 1.17
CA ALA A 189 -14.28 2.95 0.90
C ALA A 189 -15.43 1.95 1.09
N ARG A 190 -15.13 0.64 0.98
CA ARG A 190 -16.08 -0.48 1.06
C ARG A 190 -15.45 -1.70 1.71
N ALA A 191 -16.29 -2.61 2.21
CA ALA A 191 -15.87 -3.84 2.89
C ALA A 191 -15.06 -4.81 2.01
N ASP A 192 -15.23 -4.77 0.68
CA ASP A 192 -14.47 -5.59 -0.27
C ASP A 192 -13.06 -5.06 -0.54
N ARG A 193 -12.74 -3.86 -0.03
CA ARG A 193 -11.43 -3.19 -0.11
C ARG A 193 -10.91 -2.96 -1.54
N LYS A 194 -11.81 -2.95 -2.53
CA LYS A 194 -11.45 -2.66 -3.93
C LYS A 194 -11.22 -1.17 -4.18
N ASP A 195 -11.88 -0.33 -3.38
CA ASP A 195 -11.78 1.12 -3.42
C ASP A 195 -11.30 1.64 -2.06
N ALA A 196 -10.60 2.77 -2.08
CA ALA A 196 -10.11 3.45 -0.87
C ALA A 196 -10.46 4.94 -0.87
N LEU A 197 -10.43 5.55 0.30
CA LEU A 197 -10.48 6.99 0.49
C LEU A 197 -9.09 7.48 0.89
N GLU A 198 -8.56 8.45 0.15
CA GLU A 198 -7.42 9.27 0.54
C GLU A 198 -7.94 10.54 1.22
N ILE A 199 -7.59 10.71 2.49
CA ILE A 199 -8.06 11.80 3.35
C ILE A 199 -6.87 12.68 3.69
N ARG A 200 -6.98 13.97 3.37
CA ARG A 200 -5.96 15.01 3.66
C ARG A 200 -6.48 16.16 4.52
N HIS A 201 -7.73 16.10 4.98
CA HIS A 201 -8.26 17.10 5.91
C HIS A 201 -7.57 16.97 7.29
N PRO A 202 -6.86 18.00 7.78
CA PRO A 202 -6.08 17.89 9.03
C PRO A 202 -6.90 17.42 10.23
N GLY A 203 -8.13 17.94 10.37
CA GLY A 203 -9.02 17.54 11.47
C GLY A 203 -9.51 16.08 11.38
N LEU A 204 -9.69 15.52 10.17
CA LEU A 204 -10.12 14.13 10.03
C LEU A 204 -8.93 13.18 10.23
N VAL A 205 -7.76 13.54 9.67
CA VAL A 205 -6.54 12.73 9.84
C VAL A 205 -6.13 12.69 11.31
N GLU A 206 -6.18 13.82 12.01
CA GLU A 206 -5.87 13.86 13.45
C GLU A 206 -6.89 13.08 14.28
N TYR A 207 -8.19 13.12 13.92
CA TYR A 207 -9.20 12.27 14.56
C TYR A 207 -8.90 10.78 14.36
N LEU A 208 -8.58 10.36 13.14
CA LEU A 208 -8.23 8.97 12.83
C LEU A 208 -6.93 8.54 13.54
N ALA A 209 -5.95 9.44 13.66
CA ALA A 209 -4.74 9.21 14.43
C ALA A 209 -5.07 8.99 15.92
N LYS A 210 -5.97 9.79 16.51
CA LYS A 210 -6.44 9.57 17.90
C LYS A 210 -7.13 8.23 18.08
N VAL A 211 -7.99 7.82 17.14
CA VAL A 211 -8.62 6.48 17.16
C VAL A 211 -7.55 5.38 17.14
N PHE A 212 -6.49 5.56 16.34
CA PHE A 212 -5.36 4.64 16.33
C PHE A 212 -4.63 4.62 17.69
N GLU A 213 -4.33 5.78 18.29
CA GLU A 213 -3.64 5.86 19.58
C GLU A 213 -4.41 5.17 20.72
N GLU A 214 -5.72 5.35 20.76
CA GLU A 214 -6.59 4.66 21.73
C GLU A 214 -6.50 3.14 21.61
N GLN A 215 -6.49 2.61 20.37
CA GLN A 215 -6.26 1.18 20.15
C GLN A 215 -4.83 0.78 20.53
N TRP A 216 -3.84 1.60 20.20
CA TRP A 216 -2.42 1.36 20.44
C TRP A 216 -2.09 1.19 21.93
N GLN A 217 -2.68 2.03 22.78
CA GLN A 217 -2.49 1.98 24.24
C GLN A 217 -3.00 0.68 24.86
N ARG A 218 -4.08 0.11 24.31
CA ARG A 218 -4.69 -1.15 24.79
C ARG A 218 -4.05 -2.40 24.18
N ALA A 219 -3.27 -2.23 23.10
CA ALA A 219 -2.72 -3.34 22.33
C ALA A 219 -1.49 -3.96 23.01
N THR A 220 -1.34 -5.27 22.87
CA THR A 220 -0.18 -6.01 23.42
C THR A 220 0.89 -6.25 22.36
N PRO A 221 2.18 -6.00 22.63
CA PRO A 221 3.28 -6.32 21.71
C PRO A 221 3.23 -7.74 21.18
N LEU A 222 3.43 -7.91 19.87
CA LEU A 222 3.25 -9.20 19.18
C LEU A 222 4.17 -10.32 19.72
N LEU A 223 5.39 -9.96 20.12
CA LEU A 223 6.38 -10.92 20.61
C LEU A 223 6.29 -11.16 22.13
N GLU A 224 5.51 -10.36 22.84
CA GLU A 224 5.21 -10.61 24.26
C GLU A 224 4.02 -11.56 24.36
N GLU A 225 4.04 -12.43 25.37
CA GLU A 225 2.86 -13.22 25.71
C GLU A 225 1.72 -12.29 26.10
N VAL A 226 0.52 -12.58 25.58
CA VAL A 226 -0.67 -11.81 25.98
C VAL A 226 -0.91 -12.11 27.46
N PRO A 227 -1.03 -11.08 28.33
CA PRO A 227 -1.42 -11.28 29.73
C PRO A 227 -2.91 -11.63 29.78
N TYR A 228 -3.27 -12.79 29.23
CA TYR A 228 -4.51 -13.43 29.62
C TYR A 228 -4.31 -13.94 31.05
N PRO A 229 -5.29 -13.70 31.95
CA PRO A 229 -5.37 -14.52 33.15
C PRO A 229 -5.26 -15.99 32.71
N PRO A 230 -4.52 -16.85 33.45
CA PRO A 230 -4.45 -18.27 33.13
C PRO A 230 -5.87 -18.78 32.89
N ALA A 231 -6.04 -19.58 31.82
CA ALA A 231 -7.34 -19.96 31.29
C ALA A 231 -8.30 -20.32 32.42
N THR A 232 -9.19 -19.40 32.78
CA THR A 232 -10.06 -19.57 33.92
C THR A 232 -11.04 -20.67 33.53
N ASN A 233 -10.97 -21.81 34.22
CA ASN A 233 -11.70 -23.03 33.86
C ASN A 233 -11.40 -23.54 32.43
N GLY A 234 -10.17 -23.31 31.91
CA GLY A 234 -9.76 -23.81 30.59
C GLY A 234 -10.25 -22.99 29.39
N ILE A 235 -10.88 -21.83 29.63
CA ILE A 235 -11.33 -20.90 28.57
C ILE A 235 -10.24 -19.88 28.28
N THR A 236 -9.74 -19.90 27.04
CA THR A 236 -8.78 -18.92 26.50
C THR A 236 -9.43 -17.56 26.30
N GLY A 237 -8.60 -16.51 26.18
CA GLY A 237 -9.04 -15.16 25.85
C GLY A 237 -9.94 -15.05 24.63
N VAL A 238 -9.49 -15.61 23.49
CA VAL A 238 -10.28 -15.67 22.26
C VAL A 238 -11.63 -16.36 22.47
N GLN A 239 -11.69 -17.43 23.27
CA GLN A 239 -12.95 -18.09 23.60
C GLN A 239 -13.84 -17.22 24.50
N ARG A 240 -13.27 -16.40 25.38
CA ARG A 240 -14.00 -15.43 26.19
C ARG A 240 -14.63 -14.34 25.30
N SER A 241 -13.89 -13.80 24.33
CA SER A 241 -14.43 -12.83 23.36
C SER A 241 -15.56 -13.45 22.52
N ILE A 242 -15.38 -14.69 22.06
CA ILE A 242 -16.44 -15.44 21.34
C ILE A 242 -17.66 -15.63 22.23
N ALA A 243 -17.49 -16.05 23.49
CA ALA A 243 -18.58 -16.23 24.44
C ALA A 243 -19.36 -14.93 24.69
N ARG A 244 -18.66 -13.80 24.79
CA ARG A 244 -19.27 -12.46 24.90
C ARG A 244 -20.12 -12.14 23.67
N LEU A 245 -19.55 -12.28 22.47
CA LEU A 245 -20.28 -11.98 21.23
C LEU A 245 -21.46 -12.94 21.01
N LEU A 246 -21.39 -14.19 21.49
CA LEU A 246 -22.51 -15.12 21.47
C LEU A 246 -23.69 -14.64 22.31
N ILE A 247 -23.44 -14.16 23.54
CA ILE A 247 -24.51 -13.66 24.42
C ILE A 247 -25.06 -12.30 23.96
N GLU A 248 -24.27 -11.51 23.22
CA GLU A 248 -24.72 -10.31 22.50
C GLU A 248 -25.63 -10.64 21.29
N GLY A 249 -25.77 -11.93 20.94
CA GLY A 249 -26.66 -12.39 19.87
C GLY A 249 -26.01 -12.43 18.49
N HIS A 250 -24.69 -12.27 18.37
CA HIS A 250 -24.02 -12.35 17.08
C HIS A 250 -24.02 -13.79 16.53
N VAL A 251 -24.19 -13.91 15.21
CA VAL A 251 -24.03 -15.17 14.46
C VAL A 251 -22.56 -15.47 14.18
N ASP A 252 -22.22 -16.74 13.95
CA ASP A 252 -20.81 -17.19 13.79
C ASP A 252 -20.03 -16.40 12.74
N GLU A 253 -20.68 -16.04 11.63
CA GLU A 253 -20.05 -15.27 10.55
C GLU A 253 -19.69 -13.84 10.99
N ALA A 254 -20.52 -13.22 11.82
CA ALA A 254 -20.26 -11.91 12.38
C ALA A 254 -19.12 -11.98 13.41
N ILE A 255 -19.14 -13.00 14.28
CA ILE A 255 -18.09 -13.25 15.28
C ILE A 255 -16.74 -13.48 14.59
N ALA A 256 -16.71 -14.38 13.60
CA ALA A 256 -15.50 -14.73 12.87
C ALA A 256 -14.86 -13.49 12.19
N ARG A 257 -15.70 -12.67 11.54
CA ARG A 257 -15.27 -11.42 10.90
C ARG A 257 -14.70 -10.42 11.91
N ARG A 258 -15.39 -10.22 13.03
CA ARG A 258 -15.02 -9.26 14.09
C ARG A 258 -13.70 -9.64 14.76
N LEU A 259 -13.44 -10.93 14.94
CA LEU A 259 -12.21 -11.45 15.55
C LEU A 259 -11.11 -11.80 14.54
N GLY A 260 -11.29 -11.52 13.25
CA GLY A 260 -10.25 -11.73 12.24
C GLY A 260 -9.90 -13.21 12.02
N MET A 261 -10.87 -14.12 12.10
CA MET A 261 -10.68 -15.55 11.82
C MET A 261 -11.69 -16.07 10.81
N ASN A 262 -11.42 -17.26 10.25
CA ASN A 262 -12.39 -17.91 9.39
C ASN A 262 -13.55 -18.53 10.22
N VAL A 263 -14.70 -18.70 9.58
CA VAL A 263 -15.93 -19.22 10.24
C VAL A 263 -15.72 -20.62 10.81
N ARG A 264 -14.94 -21.47 10.15
CA ARG A 264 -14.63 -22.83 10.63
C ARG A 264 -13.85 -22.80 11.95
N THR A 265 -12.85 -21.92 12.07
CA THR A 265 -12.06 -21.72 13.28
C THR A 265 -12.94 -21.16 14.39
N CYS A 266 -13.81 -20.18 14.09
CA CYS A 266 -14.78 -19.66 15.06
C CYS A 266 -15.68 -20.78 15.60
N ARG A 267 -16.28 -21.60 14.72
CA ARG A 267 -17.11 -22.74 15.11
C ARG A 267 -16.36 -23.77 15.94
N ALA A 268 -15.08 -24.02 15.63
CA ALA A 268 -14.24 -24.91 16.44
C ALA A 268 -14.03 -24.37 17.86
N HIS A 269 -13.85 -23.06 18.03
CA HIS A 269 -13.79 -22.45 19.36
C HIS A 269 -15.14 -22.53 20.08
N ILE A 270 -16.26 -22.26 19.40
CA ILE A 270 -17.61 -22.39 19.96
C ILE A 270 -17.85 -23.82 20.45
N ALA A 271 -17.47 -24.84 19.67
CA ALA A 271 -17.59 -26.24 20.05
C ALA A 271 -16.77 -26.58 21.31
N LYS A 272 -15.56 -26.01 21.45
CA LYS A 272 -14.76 -26.17 22.67
C LYS A 272 -15.40 -25.52 23.89
N ILE A 273 -16.01 -24.34 23.74
CA ILE A 273 -16.77 -23.68 24.83
C ILE A 273 -17.98 -24.53 25.20
N ALA A 274 -18.73 -25.02 24.20
CA ALA A 274 -19.89 -25.88 24.41
C ALA A 274 -19.51 -27.17 25.15
N ALA A 275 -18.42 -27.83 24.75
CA ALA A 275 -17.92 -29.02 25.42
C ALA A 275 -17.49 -28.72 26.86
N ALA A 276 -16.77 -27.62 27.11
CA ALA A 276 -16.33 -27.23 28.45
C ALA A 276 -17.50 -26.91 29.40
N LEU A 277 -18.60 -26.36 28.87
CA LEU A 277 -19.79 -26.02 29.65
C LEU A 277 -20.88 -27.11 29.62
N GLY A 278 -20.67 -28.22 28.89
CA GLY A 278 -21.67 -29.28 28.76
C GLY A 278 -22.93 -28.88 27.98
N SER A 279 -22.81 -27.97 27.01
CA SER A 279 -23.95 -27.50 26.21
C SER A 279 -24.18 -28.36 24.96
N GLY A 280 -25.45 -28.71 24.70
CA GLY A 280 -25.88 -29.39 23.47
C GLY A 280 -26.50 -28.47 22.41
N SER A 281 -26.76 -27.20 22.72
CA SER A 281 -27.40 -26.26 21.77
C SER A 281 -26.93 -24.81 21.96
N ARG A 282 -27.13 -23.96 20.95
CA ARG A 282 -26.72 -22.54 21.02
C ARG A 282 -27.45 -21.77 22.13
N ALA A 283 -28.76 -21.98 22.26
CA ALA A 283 -29.57 -21.31 23.27
C ALA A 283 -29.11 -21.71 24.68
N GLN A 284 -28.92 -23.02 24.91
CA GLN A 284 -28.38 -23.54 26.16
C GLN A 284 -26.96 -23.02 26.42
N LEU A 285 -26.12 -22.92 25.39
CA LEU A 285 -24.76 -22.39 25.51
C LEU A 285 -24.76 -20.95 26.01
N GLY A 286 -25.64 -20.10 25.48
CA GLY A 286 -25.78 -18.71 25.94
C GLY A 286 -26.16 -18.62 27.42
N TYR A 287 -27.11 -19.45 27.87
CA TYR A 287 -27.49 -19.55 29.29
C TYR A 287 -26.31 -19.99 30.17
N LEU A 288 -25.60 -21.04 29.76
CA LEU A 288 -24.46 -21.58 30.52
C LEU A 288 -23.28 -20.61 30.58
N ILE A 289 -23.01 -19.85 29.51
CA ILE A 289 -22.00 -18.78 29.51
C ILE A 289 -22.35 -17.75 30.60
N ALA A 290 -23.61 -17.29 30.66
CA ALA A 290 -24.05 -16.32 31.65
C ALA A 290 -23.96 -16.85 33.10
N GLN A 291 -24.25 -18.14 33.32
CA GLN A 291 -24.17 -18.77 34.65
C GLN A 291 -22.74 -19.07 35.10
N SER A 292 -21.83 -19.36 34.16
CA SER A 292 -20.48 -19.85 34.46
C SER A 292 -19.50 -18.82 35.05
N GLY A 293 -19.87 -17.53 35.06
CA GLY A 293 -19.02 -16.44 35.53
C GLY A 293 -17.82 -16.12 34.62
N ILE A 294 -17.65 -16.80 33.48
CA ILE A 294 -16.46 -16.65 32.60
C ILE A 294 -16.30 -15.24 32.01
N LEU A 295 -17.36 -14.42 32.06
CA LEU A 295 -17.37 -13.03 31.57
C LEU A 295 -17.35 -11.98 32.70
N GLU A 296 -17.34 -12.37 33.97
CA GLU A 296 -17.47 -11.41 35.09
C GLU A 296 -16.21 -10.59 35.36
N GLN A 297 -15.02 -11.10 34.97
CA GLN A 297 -13.75 -10.38 35.14
C GLN A 297 -13.61 -9.15 34.23
N ASP A 298 -14.43 -9.02 33.19
CA ASP A 298 -14.39 -7.88 32.26
C ASP A 298 -15.17 -6.66 32.77
N LYS A 299 -15.95 -6.79 33.85
CA LYS A 299 -16.76 -5.70 34.42
C LYS A 299 -16.00 -4.80 35.41
N GLN A 300 -14.75 -5.13 35.75
CA GLN A 300 -13.96 -4.42 36.77
C GLN A 300 -12.88 -3.48 36.19
N LYS A 301 -12.94 -3.18 34.89
CA LYS A 301 -12.02 -2.25 34.20
C LYS A 301 -12.81 -1.16 33.49
#